data_AF-A0A8K0G541-F1
#
_entry.id   AF-A0A8K0G541-F1
#
_cell.length_a   1.000
_cell.length_b   1.000
_cell.length_c   1.000
_cell.angle_alpha   90.00
_cell.angle_beta   90.00
_cell.angle_gamma   90.00
#
_symmetry.space_group_name_H-M   'P 1'
#
loop_
_entity.id
_entity.type
_entity.pdbx_description
1 polymer ?
#
loop_
_entity_poly.entity_id
_entity_poly.type
_entity_poly.pdbx_seq_one_letter_code
_entity_poly.pdbx_strand_id
1 'polypeptide(L)'
;MAREIENKLDEDFLFYLGFTNSFFNQLNKKDVDRCRVWLQKLCGETCDGVNKKRNRNIYLSNLVLCMQEGKLTEPFQQPPNEVDISNALQVFGHQPTEVAPPEWLHDFSNIEDDEDQDVRDGRTYLATRTLPGGEGAFAYLAVTLADDEPRWLGGGEGVFERVMEEKFKEYVPPVSEMEQILLRRKDPVEREKVVSFYDALLQNINKELEEEISPEENDVINGLVEQLVNDLKNRGQYAQYETMTAKQRRMELLLILHDRVYARREKILHRQEVLDDIQEKTLPPSFFDISVQEQDKIDLPGAMWEQAINKQPNKKNMDALFAKYPHVLIEKFLDLLANEKEAIAVRMQRRHENIVAQMRKELRKEGEKGAAKVE
;
A
#
# COMPACT_ATOMS: atom_id res chain seq x y z
N MET A 1 -27.62 14.89 14.11
CA MET A 1 -28.06 14.40 12.78
C MET A 1 -28.54 15.50 11.83
N ALA A 2 -29.74 16.10 11.97
CA ALA A 2 -30.24 17.08 10.98
C ALA A 2 -29.35 18.32 10.81
N ARG A 3 -28.85 18.89 11.91
CA ARG A 3 -27.95 20.06 11.90
C ARG A 3 -26.56 19.76 11.31
N GLU A 4 -26.08 18.53 11.45
CA GLU A 4 -24.81 18.09 10.85
C GLU A 4 -24.93 17.93 9.34
N ILE A 5 -26.06 17.40 8.86
CA ILE A 5 -26.37 17.29 7.43
C ILE A 5 -26.46 18.68 6.80
N GLU A 6 -27.12 19.62 7.47
CA GLU A 6 -27.21 21.00 6.98
C GLU A 6 -25.86 21.72 6.92
N ASN A 7 -24.97 21.49 7.89
CA ASN A 7 -23.61 22.04 7.86
C ASN A 7 -22.80 21.46 6.70
N LYS A 8 -22.89 20.13 6.47
CA LYS A 8 -22.24 19.49 5.31
C LYS A 8 -22.75 20.04 3.98
N LEU A 9 -24.05 20.28 3.86
CA LEU A 9 -24.61 20.90 2.65
C LEU A 9 -24.11 22.34 2.43
N ASP A 10 -23.80 23.09 3.48
CA ASP A 10 -23.18 24.40 3.33
C ASP A 10 -21.69 24.29 2.94
N GLU A 11 -20.97 23.30 3.46
CA GLU A 11 -19.60 22.98 3.05
C GLU A 11 -19.55 22.58 1.56
N ASP A 12 -20.44 21.69 1.12
CA ASP A 12 -20.58 21.27 -0.28
C ASP A 12 -20.90 22.47 -1.19
N PHE A 13 -21.75 23.39 -0.73
CA PHE A 13 -22.07 24.60 -1.47
C PHE A 13 -20.83 25.48 -1.69
N LEU A 14 -20.04 25.69 -0.63
CA LEU A 14 -18.79 26.46 -0.71
C LEU A 14 -17.74 25.76 -1.59
N PHE A 15 -17.70 24.44 -1.54
CA PHE A 15 -16.85 23.63 -2.41
C PHE A 15 -17.22 23.84 -3.88
N TYR A 16 -18.50 23.70 -4.26
CA TYR A 16 -18.96 23.96 -5.63
C TYR A 16 -18.74 25.41 -6.07
N LEU A 17 -18.94 26.37 -5.16
CA LEU A 17 -18.69 27.79 -5.44
C LEU A 17 -17.20 28.07 -5.71
N GLY A 18 -16.29 27.30 -5.12
CA GLY A 18 -14.85 27.39 -5.42
C GLY A 18 -14.53 27.16 -6.90
N PHE A 19 -15.27 26.26 -7.56
CA PHE A 19 -15.06 25.93 -8.97
C PHE A 19 -15.60 26.98 -9.93
N THR A 20 -16.57 27.81 -9.52
CA THR A 20 -17.15 28.81 -10.42
C THR A 20 -16.08 29.78 -10.92
N ASN A 21 -15.12 30.18 -10.07
CA ASN A 21 -14.02 31.07 -10.48
C ASN A 21 -13.14 30.50 -11.60
N SER A 22 -12.93 29.18 -11.60
CA SER A 22 -12.09 28.50 -12.60
C SER A 22 -12.79 28.36 -13.96
N PHE A 23 -14.11 28.15 -13.95
CA PHE A 23 -14.88 27.86 -15.16
C PHE A 23 -15.65 29.06 -15.71
N PHE A 24 -15.83 30.13 -14.93
CA PHE A 24 -16.59 31.31 -15.35
C PHE A 24 -16.05 31.97 -16.63
N ASN A 25 -14.72 31.95 -16.81
CA ASN A 25 -14.06 32.53 -17.99
C ASN A 25 -14.23 31.68 -19.26
N GLN A 26 -14.74 30.46 -19.16
CA GLN A 26 -14.96 29.55 -20.30
C GLN A 26 -16.31 29.81 -20.99
N LEU A 27 -17.20 30.61 -20.36
CA LEU A 27 -18.50 30.96 -20.92
C LEU A 27 -18.40 31.99 -22.04
N ASN A 28 -19.34 31.88 -22.99
CA ASN A 28 -19.54 32.91 -24.01
C ASN A 28 -20.00 34.25 -23.40
N LYS A 29 -19.61 35.37 -24.00
CA LYS A 29 -19.95 36.73 -23.50
C LYS A 29 -21.44 36.96 -23.23
N LYS A 30 -22.34 36.31 -23.98
CA LYS A 30 -23.81 36.40 -23.79
C LYS A 30 -24.32 35.66 -22.54
N ASP A 31 -23.60 34.62 -22.14
CA ASP A 31 -23.97 33.72 -21.04
C ASP A 31 -23.32 34.16 -19.71
N VAL A 32 -22.20 34.89 -19.78
CA VAL A 32 -21.50 35.46 -18.61
C VAL A 32 -22.43 36.31 -17.75
N ASP A 33 -23.21 37.21 -18.35
CA ASP A 33 -24.12 38.08 -17.61
C ASP A 33 -25.25 37.29 -16.96
N ARG A 34 -25.82 36.30 -17.66
CA ARG A 34 -26.87 35.43 -17.13
C ARG A 34 -26.38 34.55 -15.99
N CYS A 35 -25.20 33.97 -16.16
CA CYS A 35 -24.51 33.19 -15.14
C CYS A 35 -24.29 34.02 -13.85
N ARG A 36 -23.90 35.30 -14.00
CA ARG A 36 -23.74 36.20 -12.85
C ARG A 36 -25.05 36.41 -12.08
N VAL A 37 -26.18 36.60 -12.77
CA VAL A 37 -27.48 36.74 -12.11
C VAL A 37 -27.89 35.44 -11.41
N TRP A 38 -27.61 34.29 -12.02
CA TRP A 38 -27.84 32.98 -11.39
C TRP A 38 -27.01 32.76 -10.13
N LEU A 39 -25.72 33.06 -10.17
CA LEU A 39 -24.84 33.01 -8.99
C LEU A 39 -25.33 33.98 -7.90
N GLN A 40 -25.79 35.18 -8.28
CA GLN A 40 -26.34 36.14 -7.32
C GLN A 40 -27.61 35.60 -6.66
N LYS A 41 -28.49 34.92 -7.39
CA LYS A 41 -29.67 34.27 -6.81
C LYS A 41 -29.28 33.14 -5.86
N LEU A 42 -28.41 32.23 -6.30
CA LEU A 42 -28.01 31.05 -5.51
C LEU A 42 -27.23 31.43 -4.24
N CYS A 43 -26.43 32.49 -4.28
CA CYS A 43 -25.70 33.01 -3.11
C CYS A 43 -26.54 33.95 -2.24
N GLY A 44 -27.56 34.61 -2.80
CA GLY A 44 -28.35 35.63 -2.12
C GLY A 44 -29.60 35.10 -1.41
N GLU A 45 -30.13 33.95 -1.83
CA GLU A 45 -31.37 33.39 -1.28
C GLU A 45 -31.09 32.55 -0.01
N THR A 46 -31.76 32.89 1.09
CA THR A 46 -31.65 32.16 2.36
C THR A 46 -32.33 30.79 2.25
N CYS A 47 -31.51 29.74 2.24
CA CYS A 47 -31.99 28.35 2.13
C CYS A 47 -31.93 27.67 3.50
N ASP A 48 -33.05 27.68 4.22
CA ASP A 48 -33.19 26.98 5.50
C ASP A 48 -33.76 25.57 5.30
N GLY A 49 -33.20 24.59 6.01
CA GLY A 49 -33.61 23.19 5.92
C GLY A 49 -32.84 22.37 4.88
N VAL A 50 -32.64 21.09 5.20
CA VAL A 50 -31.92 20.10 4.38
C VAL A 50 -32.36 20.10 2.91
N ASN A 51 -33.66 20.10 2.62
CA ASN A 51 -34.17 20.01 1.24
C ASN A 51 -33.84 21.25 0.41
N LYS A 52 -34.02 22.45 0.97
CA LYS A 52 -33.72 23.70 0.25
C LYS A 52 -32.23 23.85 -0.01
N LYS A 53 -31.39 23.53 0.97
CA LYS A 53 -29.92 23.52 0.82
C LYS A 53 -29.47 22.50 -0.22
N ARG A 54 -30.02 21.29 -0.21
CA ARG A 54 -29.74 20.25 -1.22
C ARG A 54 -30.11 20.74 -2.62
N ASN A 55 -31.30 21.31 -2.79
CA ASN A 55 -31.76 21.80 -4.09
C ASN A 55 -30.91 22.96 -4.61
N ARG A 56 -30.54 23.92 -3.74
CA ARG A 56 -29.57 24.98 -4.06
C ARG A 56 -28.25 24.41 -4.56
N ASN A 57 -27.72 23.37 -3.90
CA ASN A 57 -26.46 22.75 -4.30
C ASN A 57 -26.57 22.04 -5.65
N ILE A 58 -27.70 21.38 -5.94
CA ILE A 58 -27.97 20.76 -7.25
C ILE A 58 -28.00 21.81 -8.36
N TYR A 59 -28.62 22.97 -8.13
CA TYR A 59 -28.58 24.07 -9.10
C TYR A 59 -27.16 24.58 -9.30
N LEU A 60 -26.37 24.74 -8.23
CA LEU A 60 -25.00 25.23 -8.35
C LEU A 60 -24.09 24.23 -9.07
N SER A 61 -24.18 22.93 -8.77
CA SER A 61 -23.37 21.91 -9.42
C SER A 61 -23.69 21.79 -10.92
N ASN A 62 -24.97 21.81 -11.30
CA ASN A 62 -25.37 21.82 -12.71
C ASN A 62 -24.94 23.11 -13.43
N LEU A 63 -24.98 24.26 -12.73
CA LEU A 63 -24.47 25.50 -13.29
C LEU A 63 -22.95 25.43 -13.54
N VAL A 64 -22.18 24.83 -12.63
CA VAL A 64 -20.74 24.58 -12.81
C VAL A 64 -20.48 23.66 -14.01
N LEU A 65 -21.27 22.61 -14.19
CA LEU A 65 -21.16 21.73 -15.37
C LEU A 65 -21.40 22.50 -16.68
N CYS A 66 -22.42 23.37 -16.71
CA CYS A 66 -22.66 24.25 -17.87
C CYS A 66 -21.48 25.21 -18.13
N MET A 67 -20.82 25.70 -17.08
CA MET A 67 -19.62 26.53 -17.23
C MET A 67 -18.45 25.74 -17.82
N GLN A 68 -18.25 24.49 -17.39
CA GLN A 68 -17.21 23.61 -17.91
C GLN A 68 -17.42 23.27 -19.40
N GLU A 69 -18.68 23.11 -19.83
CA GLU A 69 -19.04 22.90 -21.24
C GLU A 69 -19.01 24.19 -22.08
N GLY A 70 -18.81 25.35 -21.44
CA GLY A 70 -18.72 26.66 -22.10
C GLY A 70 -20.05 27.22 -22.61
N LYS A 71 -21.19 26.62 -22.25
CA LYS A 71 -22.52 27.04 -22.70
C LYS A 71 -23.58 26.81 -21.61
N LEU A 72 -24.45 27.79 -21.39
CA LEU A 72 -25.62 27.61 -20.52
C LEU A 72 -26.73 26.83 -21.23
N THR A 73 -27.24 25.79 -20.58
CA THR A 73 -28.41 25.01 -21.00
C THR A 73 -29.62 25.33 -20.10
N GLU A 74 -30.81 24.86 -20.47
CA GLU A 74 -32.01 24.97 -19.61
C GLU A 74 -31.74 24.28 -18.25
N PRO A 75 -32.19 24.84 -17.11
CA PRO A 75 -33.06 26.01 -16.94
C PRO A 75 -32.31 27.35 -16.92
N PHE A 76 -30.98 27.36 -17.04
CA PHE A 76 -30.16 28.55 -16.83
C PHE A 76 -30.25 29.60 -17.96
N GLN A 77 -30.96 29.27 -19.04
CA GLN A 77 -31.31 30.22 -20.10
C GLN A 77 -32.49 31.13 -19.71
N GLN A 78 -33.31 30.70 -18.75
CA GLN A 78 -34.42 31.48 -18.21
C GLN A 78 -33.93 32.46 -17.14
N PRO A 79 -34.61 33.60 -16.95
CA PRO A 79 -34.26 34.53 -15.89
C PRO A 79 -34.43 33.86 -14.51
N PRO A 80 -33.45 33.99 -13.59
CA PRO A 80 -33.48 33.29 -12.31
C PRO A 80 -34.75 33.58 -11.49
N ASN A 81 -35.35 34.75 -11.64
CA ASN A 81 -36.54 35.17 -10.88
C ASN A 81 -37.79 34.33 -11.20
N GLU A 82 -37.83 33.67 -12.36
CA GLU A 82 -38.98 32.87 -12.80
C GLU A 82 -38.84 31.39 -12.42
N VAL A 83 -37.67 30.98 -11.90
CA VAL A 83 -37.38 29.58 -11.55
C VAL A 83 -37.38 29.39 -10.04
N ASP A 84 -38.26 28.53 -9.53
CA ASP A 84 -38.22 28.13 -8.11
C ASP A 84 -37.01 27.22 -7.86
N ILE A 85 -36.05 27.65 -7.03
CA ILE A 85 -34.87 26.84 -6.73
C ILE A 85 -35.19 25.62 -5.85
N SER A 86 -36.41 25.56 -5.28
CA SER A 86 -36.86 24.47 -4.41
C SER A 86 -37.28 23.22 -5.17
N ASN A 87 -37.37 23.27 -6.51
CA ASN A 87 -37.85 22.17 -7.34
C ASN A 87 -36.73 21.47 -8.16
N ALA A 88 -35.47 21.56 -7.71
CA ALA A 88 -34.31 21.04 -8.46
C ALA A 88 -34.48 19.60 -8.97
N LEU A 89 -35.10 18.72 -8.17
CA LEU A 89 -35.38 17.33 -8.51
C LEU A 89 -36.42 17.14 -9.63
N GLN A 90 -37.29 18.14 -9.85
CA GLN A 90 -38.25 18.16 -10.95
C GLN A 90 -37.61 18.73 -12.23
N VAL A 91 -36.68 19.68 -12.08
CA VAL A 91 -36.07 20.41 -13.21
C VAL A 91 -34.91 19.66 -13.85
N PHE A 92 -34.02 19.08 -13.04
CA PHE A 92 -32.88 18.30 -13.53
C PHE A 92 -33.18 16.80 -13.59
N GLY A 93 -34.44 16.43 -13.31
CA GLY A 93 -34.87 15.06 -13.11
C GLY A 93 -34.36 14.49 -11.78
N HIS A 94 -34.91 13.32 -11.41
CA HIS A 94 -34.13 12.41 -10.58
C HIS A 94 -32.96 11.98 -11.47
N GLN A 95 -31.72 11.98 -10.96
CA GLN A 95 -30.72 11.12 -11.60
C GLN A 95 -31.38 9.75 -11.74
N PRO A 96 -31.53 9.21 -12.96
CA PRO A 96 -32.23 7.94 -13.15
C PRO A 96 -31.50 6.93 -12.28
N THR A 97 -32.15 6.53 -11.19
CA THR A 97 -31.67 5.42 -10.36
C THR A 97 -31.80 4.11 -11.15
N GLU A 98 -32.58 4.14 -12.23
CA GLU A 98 -32.65 3.13 -13.27
C GLU A 98 -32.05 3.67 -14.56
N VAL A 99 -30.73 3.53 -14.69
CA VAL A 99 -30.16 3.28 -16.03
C VAL A 99 -30.87 2.02 -16.50
N ALA A 100 -31.60 2.09 -17.63
CA ALA A 100 -32.19 0.90 -18.23
C ALA A 100 -31.10 -0.18 -18.25
N PRO A 101 -31.30 -1.30 -17.53
CA PRO A 101 -30.24 -2.24 -17.30
C PRO A 101 -29.72 -2.66 -18.67
N PRO A 102 -28.42 -2.50 -18.94
CA PRO A 102 -27.86 -2.92 -20.22
C PRO A 102 -28.20 -4.40 -20.41
N GLU A 103 -28.52 -4.83 -21.64
CA GLU A 103 -29.14 -6.15 -21.93
C GLU A 103 -28.45 -7.35 -21.24
N TRP A 104 -27.15 -7.24 -20.93
CA TRP A 104 -26.39 -8.22 -20.17
C TRP A 104 -26.81 -8.41 -18.70
N LEU A 105 -27.59 -7.51 -18.09
CA LEU A 105 -28.09 -7.67 -16.71
C LEU A 105 -29.21 -8.71 -16.64
N HIS A 106 -29.91 -8.98 -17.76
CA HIS A 106 -30.93 -10.03 -17.83
C HIS A 106 -30.34 -11.45 -17.74
N ASP A 107 -29.04 -11.62 -17.92
CA ASP A 107 -28.37 -12.91 -17.74
C ASP A 107 -28.26 -13.32 -16.26
N PHE A 108 -28.48 -12.38 -15.33
CA PHE A 108 -28.39 -12.62 -13.89
C PHE A 108 -29.73 -12.54 -13.15
N SER A 109 -30.82 -12.14 -13.81
CA SER A 109 -32.15 -11.97 -13.19
C SER A 109 -32.90 -13.29 -12.90
N ASN A 110 -32.24 -14.44 -13.02
CA ASN A 110 -32.77 -15.74 -12.63
C ASN A 110 -32.26 -16.21 -11.25
N ILE A 111 -31.57 -15.35 -10.51
CA ILE A 111 -31.27 -15.62 -9.10
C ILE A 111 -32.52 -15.19 -8.33
N GLU A 112 -33.25 -16.16 -7.78
CA GLU A 112 -34.42 -15.92 -6.94
C GLU A 112 -34.07 -14.93 -5.83
N ASP A 113 -34.79 -13.80 -5.79
CA ASP A 113 -34.67 -12.80 -4.73
C ASP A 113 -35.18 -13.41 -3.41
N ASP A 114 -34.25 -13.94 -2.59
CA ASP A 114 -34.51 -14.19 -1.17
C ASP A 114 -34.60 -12.82 -0.46
N GLU A 115 -35.79 -12.24 -0.42
CA GLU A 115 -36.11 -10.91 0.16
C GLU A 115 -35.89 -10.81 1.70
N ASP A 116 -35.32 -11.82 2.36
CA ASP A 116 -35.25 -11.88 3.84
C ASP A 116 -33.83 -11.81 4.45
N GLN A 117 -32.81 -11.40 3.71
CA GLN A 117 -31.49 -11.14 4.29
C GLN A 117 -31.17 -9.64 4.33
N ASP A 118 -31.24 -9.09 5.53
CA ASP A 118 -30.65 -7.79 5.87
C ASP A 118 -29.11 -7.90 5.78
N VAL A 119 -28.56 -7.85 4.56
CA VAL A 119 -27.11 -8.02 4.29
C VAL A 119 -26.36 -6.71 4.57
N ARG A 120 -26.50 -6.20 5.80
CA ARG A 120 -25.58 -5.20 6.35
C ARG A 120 -24.33 -5.92 6.87
N ASP A 121 -23.54 -6.47 5.95
CA ASP A 121 -22.42 -7.37 6.29
C ASP A 121 -21.07 -6.67 6.49
N GLY A 122 -21.01 -5.34 6.40
CA GLY A 122 -19.80 -4.56 6.70
C GLY A 122 -18.69 -4.70 5.64
N ARG A 123 -19.03 -5.16 4.42
CA ARG A 123 -18.08 -5.53 3.38
C ARG A 123 -17.94 -4.48 2.30
N THR A 124 -16.75 -4.47 1.69
CA THR A 124 -16.44 -3.66 0.52
C THR A 124 -16.47 -4.53 -0.74
N TYR A 125 -17.26 -4.11 -1.72
CA TYR A 125 -17.37 -4.72 -3.03
C TYR A 125 -16.65 -3.84 -4.04
N LEU A 126 -15.79 -4.44 -4.86
CA LEU A 126 -15.04 -3.74 -5.91
C LEU A 126 -15.34 -4.40 -7.26
N ALA A 127 -15.80 -3.61 -8.22
CA ALA A 127 -15.96 -4.03 -9.61
C ALA A 127 -15.14 -3.10 -10.51
N THR A 128 -14.19 -3.64 -11.27
CA THR A 128 -13.36 -2.87 -12.19
C THR A 128 -13.58 -3.30 -13.64
N ARG A 129 -13.56 -2.33 -14.56
CA ARG A 129 -13.63 -2.58 -16.00
C ARG A 129 -12.75 -1.58 -16.75
N THR A 130 -11.91 -2.11 -17.64
CA THR A 130 -11.10 -1.30 -18.56
C THR A 130 -11.95 -0.75 -19.69
N LEU A 131 -11.72 0.51 -20.06
CA LEU A 131 -12.38 1.15 -21.19
C LEU A 131 -11.79 0.64 -22.53
N PRO A 132 -12.61 0.56 -23.59
CA PRO A 132 -12.12 0.26 -24.93
C PRO A 132 -11.06 1.28 -25.38
N GLY A 133 -10.08 0.85 -26.17
CA GLY A 133 -9.05 1.74 -26.72
C GLY A 133 -7.90 2.10 -25.77
N GLY A 134 -7.87 1.55 -24.54
CA GLY A 134 -6.79 1.81 -23.58
C GLY A 134 -6.87 3.18 -22.91
N GLU A 135 -8.02 3.86 -23.01
CA GLU A 135 -8.24 5.22 -22.48
C GLU A 135 -8.40 5.27 -20.96
N GLY A 136 -8.34 4.12 -20.27
CA GLY A 136 -8.36 4.03 -18.81
C GLY A 136 -9.17 2.85 -18.29
N ALA A 137 -9.54 2.91 -17.02
CA ALA A 137 -10.42 1.95 -16.37
C ALA A 137 -11.39 2.66 -15.41
N PHE A 138 -12.59 2.11 -15.27
CA PHE A 138 -13.55 2.49 -14.25
C PHE A 138 -13.57 1.44 -13.14
N ALA A 139 -13.74 1.90 -11.90
CA ALA A 139 -13.90 1.07 -10.72
C ALA A 139 -15.10 1.55 -9.92
N TYR A 140 -16.00 0.63 -9.59
CA TYR A 140 -17.10 0.85 -8.64
C TYR A 140 -16.73 0.21 -7.32
N LEU A 141 -16.84 1.00 -6.25
CA LEU A 141 -16.53 0.57 -4.90
C LEU A 141 -17.77 0.83 -4.04
N ALA A 142 -18.40 -0.25 -3.57
CA ALA A 142 -19.55 -0.19 -2.67
C ALA A 142 -19.13 -0.69 -1.29
N VAL A 143 -19.67 -0.09 -0.23
CA VAL A 143 -19.41 -0.49 1.15
C VAL A 143 -20.74 -0.66 1.85
N THR A 144 -21.02 -1.86 2.38
CA THR A 144 -22.15 -2.08 3.29
C THR A 144 -21.73 -1.65 4.68
N LEU A 145 -22.55 -0.82 5.35
CA LEU A 145 -22.28 -0.35 6.70
C LEU A 145 -23.01 -1.27 7.70
N ALA A 146 -22.25 -2.04 8.48
CA ALA A 146 -22.75 -2.77 9.64
C ALA A 146 -22.54 -1.94 10.92
N ASP A 147 -23.27 -2.26 12.00
CA ASP A 147 -23.08 -1.63 13.32
C ASP A 147 -21.77 -2.09 14.01
N ASP A 148 -21.13 -3.13 13.48
CA ASP A 148 -19.83 -3.64 13.94
C ASP A 148 -18.63 -2.94 13.25
N GLU A 149 -17.46 -3.02 13.89
CA GLU A 149 -16.20 -2.43 13.43
C GLU A 149 -15.93 -2.75 11.93
N PRO A 150 -15.65 -1.74 11.08
CA PRO A 150 -15.52 -1.94 9.64
C PRO A 150 -14.44 -2.98 9.37
N ARG A 151 -14.81 -4.09 8.73
CA ARG A 151 -13.87 -5.13 8.29
C ARG A 151 -13.16 -4.64 7.04
N TRP A 152 -12.17 -3.78 7.24
CA TRP A 152 -11.29 -3.33 6.18
C TRP A 152 -10.69 -4.54 5.45
N LEU A 153 -10.90 -4.62 4.14
CA LEU A 153 -10.01 -5.37 3.24
C LEU A 153 -8.63 -4.71 3.35
N GLY A 154 -7.80 -5.20 4.26
CA GLY A 154 -6.50 -4.61 4.58
C GLY A 154 -6.06 -4.75 6.04
N GLY A 155 -6.90 -5.27 6.93
CA GLY A 155 -6.53 -5.60 8.31
C GLY A 155 -5.93 -7.00 8.46
N GLY A 156 -4.96 -7.37 7.63
CA GLY A 156 -4.24 -8.64 7.75
C GLY A 156 -3.85 -9.23 6.39
N GLU A 157 -2.55 -9.19 6.08
CA GLU A 157 -1.95 -10.04 5.04
C GLU A 157 -2.42 -11.49 5.23
N GLY A 158 -2.87 -12.13 4.14
CA GLY A 158 -3.26 -13.55 4.11
C GLY A 158 -4.74 -13.88 4.31
N VAL A 159 -5.62 -12.95 4.70
CA VAL A 159 -7.06 -13.24 4.85
C VAL A 159 -7.76 -13.35 3.49
N PHE A 160 -7.35 -12.55 2.52
CA PHE A 160 -7.87 -12.60 1.15
C PHE A 160 -7.47 -13.90 0.44
N GLU A 161 -6.19 -14.31 0.55
CA GLU A 161 -5.72 -15.59 0.00
C GLU A 161 -6.44 -16.79 0.61
N ARG A 162 -6.65 -16.82 1.93
CA ARG A 162 -7.38 -17.92 2.59
C ARG A 162 -8.83 -18.03 2.13
N VAL A 163 -9.53 -16.91 1.94
CA VAL A 163 -10.93 -16.92 1.51
C VAL A 163 -11.07 -17.26 0.02
N MET A 164 -10.09 -16.87 -0.81
CA MET A 164 -9.97 -17.30 -2.21
C MET A 164 -9.67 -18.80 -2.32
N GLU A 165 -8.74 -19.32 -1.52
CA GLU A 165 -8.40 -20.75 -1.42
C GLU A 165 -9.59 -21.58 -0.93
N GLU A 166 -10.45 -21.06 -0.05
CA GLU A 166 -11.63 -21.77 0.44
C GLU A 166 -12.79 -21.79 -0.57
N LYS A 167 -13.05 -20.68 -1.28
CA LYS A 167 -14.22 -20.54 -2.17
C LYS A 167 -13.97 -20.98 -3.61
N PHE A 168 -12.74 -20.92 -4.11
CA PHE A 168 -12.43 -21.15 -5.52
C PHE A 168 -11.29 -22.15 -5.73
N LYS A 169 -11.32 -23.28 -5.01
CA LYS A 169 -10.31 -24.36 -5.14
C LYS A 169 -10.06 -24.84 -6.58
N GLU A 170 -11.06 -24.76 -7.45
CA GLU A 170 -10.95 -25.13 -8.87
C GLU A 170 -10.20 -24.09 -9.73
N TYR A 171 -10.09 -22.83 -9.27
CA TYR A 171 -9.44 -21.74 -10.01
C TYR A 171 -8.09 -21.33 -9.41
N VAL A 172 -7.73 -21.84 -8.23
CA VAL A 172 -6.39 -21.70 -7.67
C VAL A 172 -5.50 -22.74 -8.35
N PRO A 173 -4.47 -22.32 -9.11
CA PRO A 173 -3.50 -23.26 -9.68
C PRO A 173 -2.95 -24.14 -8.55
N PRO A 174 -2.81 -25.47 -8.75
CA PRO A 174 -2.27 -26.32 -7.70
C PRO A 174 -0.90 -25.78 -7.30
N VAL A 175 -0.77 -25.43 -6.02
CA VAL A 175 0.46 -24.90 -5.42
C VAL A 175 1.59 -25.83 -5.84
N SER A 176 2.51 -25.31 -6.65
CA SER A 176 3.60 -26.11 -7.21
C SER A 176 4.38 -26.73 -6.05
N GLU A 177 4.95 -27.93 -6.22
CA GLU A 177 5.84 -28.52 -5.21
C GLU A 177 6.91 -27.50 -4.75
N MET A 178 7.30 -26.60 -5.64
CA MET A 178 8.24 -25.52 -5.36
C MET A 178 7.70 -24.46 -4.40
N GLU A 179 6.45 -24.03 -4.54
CA GLU A 179 5.81 -23.06 -3.64
C GLU A 179 5.60 -23.67 -2.25
N GLN A 180 5.29 -24.97 -2.17
CA GLN A 180 5.24 -25.68 -0.88
C GLN A 180 6.62 -25.76 -0.20
N ILE A 181 7.68 -25.93 -0.98
CA ILE A 181 9.07 -25.90 -0.47
C ILE A 181 9.44 -24.50 0.02
N LEU A 182 9.01 -23.45 -0.68
CA LEU A 182 9.23 -22.06 -0.28
C LEU A 182 8.45 -21.69 0.99
N LEU A 183 7.20 -22.11 1.14
CA LEU A 183 6.38 -21.88 2.33
C LEU A 183 6.91 -22.57 3.59
N ARG A 184 7.64 -23.68 3.44
CA ARG A 184 8.29 -24.39 4.55
C ARG A 184 9.64 -23.78 4.95
N ARG A 185 10.09 -22.71 4.28
CA ARG A 185 11.35 -22.05 4.61
C ARG A 185 11.25 -21.37 5.99
N LYS A 186 12.33 -21.51 6.75
CA LYS A 186 12.54 -20.74 7.98
C LYS A 186 12.99 -19.32 7.65
N ASP A 187 12.76 -18.41 8.60
CA ASP A 187 13.12 -17.00 8.50
C ASP A 187 14.59 -16.81 8.03
N PRO A 188 14.88 -15.82 7.16
CA PRO A 188 16.25 -15.46 6.76
C PRO A 188 17.25 -15.42 7.92
N VAL A 189 16.85 -14.88 9.07
CA VAL A 189 17.72 -14.73 10.26
C VAL A 189 18.05 -16.10 10.85
N GLU A 190 17.13 -17.06 10.83
CA GLU A 190 17.42 -18.43 11.27
C GLU A 190 18.32 -19.18 10.28
N ARG A 191 18.21 -18.86 8.98
CA ARG A 191 19.06 -19.45 7.93
C ARG A 191 20.51 -18.99 8.06
N GLU A 192 20.73 -17.72 8.37
CA GLU A 192 22.06 -17.15 8.59
C GLU A 192 22.76 -17.76 9.81
N LYS A 193 22.01 -18.06 10.88
CA LYS A 193 22.53 -18.78 12.06
C LYS A 193 23.12 -20.14 11.74
N VAL A 194 22.59 -20.84 10.73
CA VAL A 194 23.12 -22.14 10.30
C VAL A 194 24.46 -21.96 9.59
N VAL A 195 24.59 -20.92 8.76
CA VAL A 195 25.85 -20.60 8.07
C VAL A 195 26.91 -20.18 9.09
N SER A 196 26.56 -19.28 10.01
CA SER A 196 27.48 -18.82 11.06
C SER A 196 27.93 -19.94 12.00
N PHE A 197 27.07 -20.94 12.25
CA PHE A 197 27.47 -22.15 12.98
C PHE A 197 28.57 -22.92 12.24
N TYR A 198 28.44 -23.14 10.92
CA TYR A 198 29.48 -23.81 10.16
C TYR A 198 30.76 -22.98 10.04
N ASP A 199 30.66 -21.66 9.94
CA ASP A 199 31.82 -20.75 9.95
C ASP A 199 32.58 -20.82 11.28
N ALA A 200 31.87 -20.81 12.40
CA ALA A 200 32.48 -20.98 13.72
C ALA A 200 33.16 -22.35 13.87
N LEU A 201 32.56 -23.40 13.30
CA LEU A 201 33.13 -24.75 13.31
C LEU A 201 34.40 -24.84 12.46
N LEU A 202 34.40 -24.24 11.26
CA LEU A 202 35.61 -24.13 10.42
C LEU A 202 36.71 -23.33 11.10
N GLN A 203 36.37 -22.20 11.74
CA GLN A 203 37.34 -21.41 12.51
C GLN A 203 37.94 -22.22 13.66
N ASN A 204 37.14 -23.00 14.38
CA ASN A 204 37.64 -23.83 15.47
C ASN A 204 38.56 -24.95 14.96
N ILE A 205 38.25 -25.54 13.79
CA ILE A 205 39.13 -26.54 13.16
C ILE A 205 40.45 -25.88 12.72
N ASN A 206 40.40 -24.68 12.12
CA ASN A 206 41.59 -23.97 11.67
C ASN A 206 42.48 -23.55 12.84
N LYS A 207 41.91 -23.08 13.95
CA LYS A 207 42.67 -22.77 15.17
C LYS A 207 43.36 -24.00 15.77
N GLU A 208 42.74 -25.18 15.67
CA GLU A 208 43.38 -26.43 16.10
C GLU A 208 44.49 -26.87 15.11
N LEU A 209 44.29 -26.66 13.81
CA LEU A 209 45.31 -26.91 12.77
C LEU A 209 46.52 -25.97 12.89
N GLU A 210 46.30 -24.73 13.34
CA GLU A 210 47.34 -23.72 13.58
C GLU A 210 48.03 -23.86 14.96
N GLU A 211 47.67 -24.89 15.74
CA GLU A 211 48.16 -25.15 17.10
C GLU A 211 47.84 -24.03 18.11
N GLU A 212 46.88 -23.14 17.82
CA GLU A 212 46.45 -22.07 18.73
C GLU A 212 45.60 -22.59 19.90
N ILE A 213 44.90 -23.71 19.70
CA ILE A 213 44.05 -24.35 20.70
C ILE A 213 44.52 -25.79 20.91
N SER A 214 44.61 -26.22 22.17
CA SER A 214 44.99 -27.59 22.49
C SER A 214 43.83 -28.55 22.18
N PRO A 215 44.11 -29.79 21.72
CA PRO A 215 43.06 -30.77 21.40
C PRO A 215 42.23 -31.17 22.63
N GLU A 216 42.68 -30.89 23.85
CA GLU A 216 41.95 -31.14 25.10
C GLU A 216 40.91 -30.06 25.41
N GLU A 217 40.98 -28.89 24.78
CA GLU A 217 40.07 -27.77 25.02
C GLU A 217 38.84 -27.77 24.10
N ASN A 218 38.80 -28.64 23.08
CA ASN A 218 37.79 -28.59 22.02
C ASN A 218 36.91 -29.85 21.95
N ASP A 219 36.07 -30.03 22.97
CA ASP A 219 35.14 -31.16 23.11
C ASP A 219 34.25 -31.39 21.88
N VAL A 220 33.85 -30.31 21.21
CA VAL A 220 32.98 -30.37 20.02
C VAL A 220 33.72 -30.98 18.83
N ILE A 221 34.97 -30.57 18.58
CA ILE A 221 35.78 -31.14 17.50
C ILE A 221 36.18 -32.57 17.85
N ASN A 222 36.48 -32.88 19.11
CA ASN A 222 36.74 -34.24 19.57
C ASN A 222 35.59 -35.18 19.22
N GLY A 223 34.35 -34.79 19.56
CA GLY A 223 33.17 -35.58 19.21
C GLY A 223 32.97 -35.75 17.70
N LEU A 224 33.27 -34.72 16.89
CA LEU A 224 33.17 -34.81 15.43
C LEU A 224 34.26 -35.67 14.81
N VAL A 225 35.47 -35.63 15.34
CA VAL A 225 36.58 -36.50 14.93
C VAL A 225 36.29 -37.95 15.29
N GLU A 226 35.72 -38.23 16.47
CA GLU A 226 35.29 -39.58 16.85
C GLU A 226 34.20 -40.12 15.91
N GLN A 227 33.21 -39.30 15.56
CA GLN A 227 32.19 -39.66 14.57
C GLN A 227 32.82 -39.91 13.19
N LEU A 228 33.77 -39.08 12.76
CA LEU A 228 34.49 -39.27 11.51
C LEU A 228 35.30 -40.57 11.51
N VAL A 229 35.96 -40.91 12.62
CA VAL A 229 36.69 -42.16 12.78
C VAL A 229 35.75 -43.36 12.64
N ASN A 230 34.59 -43.31 13.28
CA ASN A 230 33.58 -44.38 13.16
C ASN A 230 33.05 -44.51 11.73
N ASP A 231 32.78 -43.39 11.06
CA ASP A 231 32.38 -43.36 9.65
C ASP A 231 33.44 -43.98 8.73
N LEU A 232 34.72 -43.63 8.93
CA LEU A 232 35.83 -44.16 8.14
C LEU A 232 36.05 -45.65 8.39
N LYS A 233 35.87 -46.12 9.62
CA LYS A 233 35.92 -47.54 9.97
C LYS A 233 34.79 -48.32 9.29
N ASN A 234 33.57 -47.80 9.33
CA ASN A 234 32.41 -48.42 8.67
C ASN A 234 32.58 -48.50 7.15
N ARG A 235 33.32 -47.56 6.54
CA ARG A 235 33.64 -47.54 5.10
C ARG A 235 34.89 -48.33 4.74
N GLY A 236 35.60 -48.92 5.70
CA GLY A 236 36.86 -49.64 5.47
C GLY A 236 38.04 -48.77 5.04
N GLN A 237 37.94 -47.45 5.18
CA GLN A 237 38.94 -46.47 4.75
C GLN A 237 39.89 -46.05 5.89
N TYR A 238 39.67 -46.55 7.11
CA TYR A 238 40.44 -46.12 8.28
C TYR A 238 41.85 -46.72 8.40
N ALA A 239 42.11 -47.85 7.75
CA ALA A 239 43.35 -48.62 7.92
C ALA A 239 44.64 -47.82 7.60
N GLN A 240 44.55 -46.81 6.74
CA GLN A 240 45.67 -45.95 6.35
C GLN A 240 46.10 -45.00 7.47
N TYR A 241 45.21 -44.70 8.42
CA TYR A 241 45.47 -43.77 9.52
C TYR A 241 45.98 -44.46 10.79
N GLU A 242 45.79 -45.77 10.92
CA GLU A 242 46.26 -46.57 12.08
C GLU A 242 47.78 -46.65 12.16
N THR A 243 48.47 -46.57 11.03
CA THR A 243 49.94 -46.63 10.94
C THR A 243 50.61 -45.27 11.21
N MET A 244 49.85 -44.18 11.25
CA MET A 244 50.37 -42.82 11.47
C MET A 244 50.56 -42.51 12.96
N THR A 245 51.49 -41.59 13.25
CA THR A 245 51.67 -41.05 14.62
C THR A 245 50.42 -40.31 15.08
N ALA A 246 50.16 -40.26 16.40
CA ALA A 246 48.94 -39.66 16.95
C ALA A 246 48.72 -38.20 16.49
N LYS A 247 49.80 -37.40 16.41
CA LYS A 247 49.75 -36.01 15.94
C LYS A 247 49.42 -35.91 14.45
N GLN A 248 50.08 -36.73 13.60
CA GLN A 248 49.80 -36.74 12.16
C GLN A 248 48.40 -37.26 11.84
N ARG A 249 47.95 -38.29 12.57
CA ARG A 249 46.59 -38.83 12.46
C ARG A 249 45.53 -37.78 12.76
N ARG A 250 45.72 -37.02 13.85
CA ARG A 250 44.81 -35.93 14.24
C ARG A 250 44.73 -34.87 13.13
N MET A 251 45.88 -34.44 12.61
CA MET A 251 45.96 -33.42 11.57
C MET A 251 45.24 -33.84 10.28
N GLU A 252 45.47 -35.06 9.79
CA GLU A 252 44.77 -35.60 8.61
C GLU A 252 43.25 -35.71 8.83
N LEU A 253 42.82 -36.15 10.01
CA LEU A 253 41.40 -36.23 10.34
C LEU A 253 40.74 -34.84 10.42
N LEU A 254 41.46 -33.83 10.92
CA LEU A 254 41.00 -32.45 10.93
C LEU A 254 40.88 -31.87 9.51
N LEU A 255 41.81 -32.18 8.61
CA LEU A 255 41.72 -31.76 7.20
C LEU A 255 40.50 -32.39 6.50
N ILE A 256 40.26 -33.68 6.71
CA ILE A 256 39.07 -34.36 6.16
C ILE A 256 37.78 -33.78 6.76
N LEU A 257 37.80 -33.47 8.06
CA LEU A 257 36.66 -32.84 8.73
C LEU A 257 36.42 -31.43 8.18
N HIS A 258 37.48 -30.64 8.02
CA HIS A 258 37.44 -29.31 7.40
C HIS A 258 36.79 -29.38 6.01
N ASP A 259 37.28 -30.26 5.13
CA ASP A 259 36.74 -30.39 3.77
C ASP A 259 35.27 -30.83 3.76
N ARG A 260 34.88 -31.73 4.67
CA ARG A 260 33.46 -32.14 4.80
C ARG A 260 32.58 -31.00 5.28
N VAL A 261 33.04 -30.23 6.26
CA VAL A 261 32.31 -29.10 6.83
C VAL A 261 32.19 -27.98 5.80
N TYR A 262 33.28 -27.68 5.09
CA TYR A 262 33.33 -26.70 4.02
C TYR A 262 32.40 -27.10 2.86
N ALA A 263 32.48 -28.33 2.37
CA ALA A 263 31.59 -28.81 1.31
C ALA A 263 30.10 -28.79 1.73
N ARG A 264 29.81 -29.00 3.03
CA ARG A 264 28.44 -28.94 3.55
C ARG A 264 27.94 -27.50 3.64
N ARG A 265 28.79 -26.57 4.06
CA ARG A 265 28.51 -25.12 4.06
C ARG A 265 28.21 -24.62 2.65
N GLU A 266 29.07 -24.91 1.68
CA GLU A 266 28.90 -24.48 0.29
C GLU A 266 27.61 -25.03 -0.33
N LYS A 267 27.27 -26.30 -0.05
CA LYS A 267 25.98 -26.87 -0.49
C LYS A 267 24.78 -26.15 0.11
N ILE A 268 24.88 -25.67 1.34
CA ILE A 268 23.80 -24.92 1.99
C ILE A 268 23.68 -23.53 1.36
N LEU A 269 24.79 -22.83 1.16
CA LEU A 269 24.81 -21.52 0.52
C LEU A 269 24.25 -21.58 -0.91
N HIS A 270 24.77 -22.51 -1.72
CA HIS A 270 24.29 -22.67 -3.09
C HIS A 270 22.81 -23.05 -3.15
N ARG A 271 22.33 -23.91 -2.23
CA ARG A 271 20.91 -24.23 -2.13
C ARG A 271 20.07 -23.01 -1.72
N GLN A 272 20.58 -22.15 -0.85
CA GLN A 272 19.88 -20.92 -0.45
C GLN A 272 19.77 -19.97 -1.64
N GLU A 273 20.89 -19.71 -2.32
CA GLU A 273 20.98 -18.88 -3.52
C GLU A 273 20.02 -19.35 -4.63
N VAL A 274 20.08 -20.62 -5.02
CA VAL A 274 19.20 -21.20 -6.05
C VAL A 274 17.72 -21.04 -5.70
N LEU A 275 17.37 -21.22 -4.43
CA LEU A 275 15.98 -21.10 -3.98
C LEU A 275 15.54 -19.64 -3.82
N ASP A 276 16.45 -18.71 -3.52
CA ASP A 276 16.19 -17.27 -3.50
C ASP A 276 15.97 -16.74 -4.93
N ASP A 277 16.80 -17.18 -5.89
CA ASP A 277 16.63 -16.93 -7.33
C ASP A 277 15.27 -17.43 -7.84
N ILE A 278 14.82 -18.59 -7.36
CA ILE A 278 13.54 -19.16 -7.76
C ILE A 278 12.41 -18.38 -7.12
N GLN A 279 12.53 -18.00 -5.84
CA GLN A 279 11.56 -17.14 -5.17
C GLN A 279 11.37 -15.80 -5.91
N GLU A 280 12.46 -15.16 -6.33
CA GLU A 280 12.43 -13.92 -7.12
C GLU A 280 11.74 -14.11 -8.49
N LYS A 281 11.93 -15.27 -9.11
CA LYS A 281 11.32 -15.59 -10.42
C LYS A 281 9.86 -16.05 -10.32
N THR A 282 9.44 -16.67 -9.21
CA THR A 282 8.10 -17.24 -9.05
C THR A 282 7.12 -16.31 -8.34
N LEU A 283 7.57 -15.46 -7.42
CA LEU A 283 6.68 -14.48 -6.80
C LEU A 283 6.52 -13.27 -7.74
N PRO A 284 5.30 -12.95 -8.21
CA PRO A 284 5.08 -11.64 -8.81
C PRO A 284 5.43 -10.58 -7.76
N PRO A 285 6.13 -9.49 -8.13
CA PRO A 285 6.42 -8.41 -7.19
C PRO A 285 5.08 -7.91 -6.66
N SER A 286 4.82 -8.15 -5.38
CA SER A 286 3.66 -7.60 -4.68
C SER A 286 3.60 -6.11 -4.97
N PHE A 287 2.43 -5.61 -5.34
CA PHE A 287 2.18 -4.19 -5.64
C PHE A 287 2.56 -3.28 -4.45
N PHE A 288 2.71 -3.86 -3.25
CA PHE A 288 3.01 -3.15 -2.00
C PHE A 288 4.38 -3.47 -1.42
N ASP A 289 5.10 -4.51 -1.90
CA ASP A 289 6.37 -4.95 -1.32
C ASP A 289 7.57 -4.46 -2.14
N ILE A 290 7.64 -3.13 -2.31
CA ILE A 290 8.84 -2.47 -2.81
C ILE A 290 9.70 -2.18 -1.59
N SER A 291 10.47 -3.18 -1.15
CA SER A 291 11.53 -2.98 -0.16
C SER A 291 12.51 -1.93 -0.72
N VAL A 292 12.49 -0.73 -0.15
CA VAL A 292 13.43 0.35 -0.47
C VAL A 292 14.84 -0.17 -0.17
N GLN A 293 15.67 -0.34 -1.20
CA GLN A 293 17.08 -0.66 -1.00
C GLN A 293 17.75 0.49 -0.23
N GLU A 294 18.62 0.21 0.74
CA GLU A 294 19.26 1.23 1.60
C GLU A 294 19.97 2.34 0.82
N GLN A 295 20.40 2.05 -0.41
CA GLN A 295 21.07 3.00 -1.31
C GLN A 295 20.13 4.07 -1.90
N ASP A 296 18.81 3.87 -1.79
CA ASP A 296 17.77 4.80 -2.25
C ASP A 296 17.09 5.57 -1.11
N LYS A 297 17.56 5.42 0.14
CA LYS A 297 17.20 6.35 1.24
C LYS A 297 17.82 7.71 0.95
N ILE A 298 16.98 8.68 0.60
CA ILE A 298 17.39 10.07 0.50
C ILE A 298 17.11 10.71 1.85
N ASP A 299 18.16 10.98 2.62
CA ASP A 299 18.06 11.89 3.76
C ASP A 299 17.83 13.30 3.23
N LEU A 300 16.57 13.66 3.03
CA LEU A 300 16.17 15.05 2.79
C LEU A 300 16.53 15.89 4.01
N PRO A 301 16.88 17.19 3.83
CA PRO A 301 17.29 18.01 4.95
C PRO A 301 16.13 18.14 5.95
N GLY A 302 16.30 17.56 7.14
CA GLY A 302 15.31 17.60 8.23
C GLY A 302 14.81 19.03 8.52
N ALA A 303 15.65 20.04 8.23
CA ALA A 303 15.34 21.46 8.35
C ALA A 303 14.07 21.92 7.61
N MET A 304 13.72 21.34 6.45
CA MET A 304 12.49 21.72 5.74
C MET A 304 11.24 21.20 6.47
N TRP A 305 11.30 19.96 6.97
CA TRP A 305 10.20 19.31 7.67
C TRP A 305 10.03 19.84 9.08
N GLU A 306 11.13 20.09 9.79
CA GLU A 306 11.13 20.76 11.09
C GLU A 306 10.49 22.15 11.03
N GLN A 307 10.72 22.91 9.96
CA GLN A 307 10.05 24.21 9.76
C GLN A 307 8.54 24.06 9.52
N ALA A 308 8.10 23.01 8.84
CA ALA A 308 6.69 22.75 8.59
C ALA A 308 5.95 22.25 9.86
N ILE A 309 6.60 21.40 10.65
CA ILE A 309 6.09 20.84 11.91
C ILE A 309 5.94 21.95 12.95
N ASN A 310 6.98 22.78 13.12
CA ASN A 310 7.02 23.83 14.13
C ASN A 310 6.29 25.14 13.73
N LYS A 311 5.74 25.20 12.51
CA LYS A 311 5.02 26.38 12.05
C LYS A 311 3.74 26.58 12.85
N GLN A 312 3.72 27.60 13.71
CA GLN A 312 2.53 27.94 14.48
C GLN A 312 1.38 28.43 13.57
N PRO A 313 0.12 28.28 14.03
CA PRO A 313 -1.03 28.89 13.37
C PRO A 313 -0.86 30.40 13.20
N ASN A 314 -1.49 30.97 12.18
CA ASN A 314 -1.39 32.41 11.89
C ASN A 314 -1.80 33.24 13.12
N LYS A 315 -1.16 34.39 13.34
CA LYS A 315 -1.36 35.25 14.51
C LYS A 315 -2.83 35.59 14.77
N LYS A 316 -3.61 35.85 13.70
CA LYS A 316 -5.07 36.06 13.80
C LYS A 316 -5.84 34.85 14.36
N ASN A 317 -5.41 33.63 14.04
CA ASN A 317 -6.03 32.41 14.54
C ASN A 317 -5.59 32.13 15.98
N MET A 318 -4.34 32.46 16.32
CA MET A 318 -3.84 32.38 17.68
C MET A 318 -4.60 33.37 18.60
N ASP A 319 -4.76 34.62 18.17
CA ASP A 319 -5.51 35.63 18.90
C ASP A 319 -6.99 35.22 19.09
N ALA A 320 -7.60 34.60 18.07
CA ALA A 320 -8.96 34.07 18.16
C ALA A 320 -9.08 32.84 19.08
N LEU A 321 -8.04 31.99 19.15
CA LEU A 321 -7.96 30.86 20.07
C LEU A 321 -7.83 31.35 21.52
N PHE A 322 -6.90 32.27 21.79
CA PHE A 322 -6.70 32.86 23.12
C PHE A 322 -7.91 33.69 23.59
N ALA A 323 -8.69 34.26 22.68
CA ALA A 323 -9.92 34.95 23.02
C ALA A 323 -11.06 34.00 23.47
N LYS A 324 -11.04 32.72 23.06
CA LYS A 324 -12.14 31.77 23.29
C LYS A 324 -11.80 30.64 24.27
N TYR A 325 -10.52 30.31 24.45
CA TYR A 325 -10.09 29.16 25.24
C TYR A 325 -9.01 29.52 26.26
N PRO A 326 -8.94 28.79 27.39
CA PRO A 326 -7.86 28.94 28.37
C PRO A 326 -6.49 28.61 27.78
N HIS A 327 -5.46 29.31 28.26
CA HIS A 327 -4.08 29.17 27.78
C HIS A 327 -3.57 27.72 27.79
N VAL A 328 -3.86 26.97 28.85
CA VAL A 328 -3.45 25.57 29.04
C VAL A 328 -4.04 24.64 27.98
N LEU A 329 -5.26 24.92 27.50
CA LEU A 329 -5.91 24.14 26.45
C LEU A 329 -5.29 24.42 25.08
N ILE A 330 -4.86 25.66 24.85
CA ILE A 330 -4.23 26.08 23.59
C ILE A 330 -2.81 25.51 23.50
N GLU A 331 -2.06 25.49 24.60
CA GLU A 331 -0.74 24.82 24.65
C GLU A 331 -0.86 23.33 24.30
N LYS A 332 -1.78 22.59 24.94
CA LYS A 332 -2.03 21.18 24.59
C LYS A 332 -2.50 20.99 23.16
N PHE A 333 -3.31 21.91 22.62
CA PHE A 333 -3.73 21.87 21.24
C PHE A 333 -2.57 22.07 20.26
N LEU A 334 -1.64 22.98 20.57
CA LEU A 334 -0.45 23.20 19.74
C LEU A 334 0.49 21.99 19.77
N ASP A 335 0.65 21.32 20.91
CA ASP A 335 1.42 20.09 21.03
C ASP A 335 0.82 18.96 20.18
N LEU A 336 -0.51 18.75 20.29
CA LEU A 336 -1.21 17.77 19.46
C LEU A 336 -1.12 18.10 17.97
N LEU A 337 -1.20 19.38 17.61
CA LEU A 337 -1.06 19.85 16.23
C LEU A 337 0.36 19.62 15.70
N ALA A 338 1.39 19.78 16.54
CA ALA A 338 2.77 19.48 16.17
C ALA A 338 2.96 17.98 15.93
N ASN A 339 2.44 17.12 16.82
CA ASN A 339 2.50 15.66 16.68
C ASN A 339 1.78 15.16 15.41
N GLU A 340 0.61 15.70 15.10
CA GLU A 340 -0.11 15.36 13.86
C GLU A 340 0.66 15.83 12.61
N LYS A 341 1.25 17.02 12.65
CA LYS A 341 2.11 17.49 11.55
C LYS A 341 3.34 16.62 11.37
N GLU A 342 3.93 16.13 12.45
CA GLU A 342 5.05 15.19 12.40
C GLU A 342 4.62 13.86 11.76
N ALA A 343 3.49 13.29 12.17
CA ALA A 343 2.95 12.07 11.57
C ALA A 343 2.67 12.22 10.07
N ILE A 344 2.12 13.37 9.66
CA ILE A 344 1.89 13.71 8.25
C ILE A 344 3.22 13.90 7.52
N ALA A 345 4.20 14.56 8.13
CA ALA A 345 5.53 14.78 7.54
C ALA A 345 6.25 13.45 7.28
N VAL A 346 6.26 12.52 8.25
CA VAL A 346 6.83 11.17 8.10
C VAL A 346 6.14 10.41 6.96
N ARG A 347 4.81 10.51 6.87
CA ARG A 347 4.05 9.86 5.79
C ARG A 347 4.38 10.45 4.42
N MET A 348 4.50 11.77 4.32
CA MET A 348 4.85 12.46 3.07
C MET A 348 6.30 12.20 2.67
N GLN A 349 7.22 12.13 3.63
CA GLN A 349 8.61 11.76 3.40
C GLN A 349 8.69 10.34 2.80
N ARG A 350 8.06 9.34 3.43
CA ARG A 350 8.01 7.97 2.88
C ARG A 350 7.43 7.92 1.47
N ARG A 351 6.36 8.67 1.23
CA ARG A 351 5.76 8.75 -0.11
C ARG A 351 6.73 9.35 -1.13
N HIS A 352 7.46 10.40 -0.74
CA HIS A 352 8.43 11.04 -1.61
C HIS A 352 9.62 10.12 -1.90
N GLU A 353 10.16 9.45 -0.88
CA GLU A 353 11.21 8.43 -1.02
C GLU A 353 10.77 7.33 -1.99
N ASN A 354 9.54 6.84 -1.88
CA ASN A 354 8.98 5.84 -2.80
C ASN A 354 8.91 6.36 -4.24
N ILE A 355 8.46 7.61 -4.45
CA ILE A 355 8.41 8.23 -5.77
C ILE A 355 9.81 8.38 -6.36
N VAL A 356 10.78 8.85 -5.58
CA VAL A 356 12.15 9.03 -6.09
C VAL A 356 12.81 7.68 -6.39
N ALA A 357 12.59 6.66 -5.55
CA ALA A 357 13.05 5.30 -5.83
C ALA A 357 12.43 4.75 -7.13
N GLN A 358 11.13 4.99 -7.35
CA GLN A 358 10.46 4.63 -8.60
C GLN A 358 11.09 5.35 -9.80
N MET A 359 11.27 6.66 -9.73
CA MET A 359 11.88 7.45 -10.81
C MET A 359 13.31 6.99 -11.12
N ARG A 360 14.12 6.68 -10.09
CA ARG A 360 15.47 6.13 -10.27
C ARG A 360 15.45 4.77 -10.95
N LYS A 361 14.52 3.90 -10.58
CA LYS A 361 14.35 2.58 -11.20
C LYS A 361 13.93 2.69 -12.67
N GLU A 362 13.02 3.61 -12.98
CA GLU A 362 12.62 3.91 -14.36
C GLU A 362 13.80 4.47 -15.16
N LEU A 363 14.58 5.39 -14.60
CA LEU A 363 15.80 5.91 -15.23
C LEU A 363 16.85 4.82 -15.49
N ARG A 364 17.08 3.89 -14.55
CA ARG A 364 17.98 2.74 -14.76
C ARG A 364 17.49 1.84 -15.89
N LYS A 365 16.19 1.50 -15.89
CA LYS A 365 15.56 0.70 -16.95
C LYS A 365 15.63 1.38 -18.32
N GLU A 366 15.46 2.70 -18.38
CA GLU A 366 15.62 3.46 -19.62
C GLU A 366 17.08 3.51 -20.08
N GLY A 367 18.03 3.66 -19.15
CA GLY A 367 19.47 3.61 -19.44
C GLY A 367 19.91 2.27 -20.02
N GLU A 368 19.44 1.16 -19.44
CA GLU A 368 19.71 -0.21 -19.93
C GLU A 368 19.08 -0.45 -21.31
N LYS A 369 17.84 0.01 -21.54
CA LYS A 369 17.18 -0.03 -22.86
C LYS A 369 17.87 0.86 -23.90
N GLY A 370 18.48 1.96 -23.46
CA GLY A 370 19.30 2.83 -24.30
C GLY A 370 20.61 2.17 -24.70
N ALA A 371 21.30 1.51 -23.76
CA ALA A 371 22.54 0.78 -24.01
C ALA A 371 22.32 -0.42 -24.95
N ALA A 372 21.23 -1.16 -24.77
CA ALA A 372 20.87 -2.30 -25.62
C ALA A 372 20.40 -1.93 -27.06
N LYS A 373 20.26 -0.64 -27.38
CA LYS A 373 19.95 -0.14 -28.72
C LYS A 373 21.17 0.41 -29.47
N VAL A 374 22.31 0.49 -28.81
CA VAL A 374 23.57 1.05 -29.35
C VAL A 374 24.59 -0.05 -29.68
N GLU A 375 24.36 -1.28 -29.24
CA GLU A 375 24.93 -2.52 -29.82
C GLU A 375 24.01 -3.07 -30.92
#